data_AF-A0A965ZTY5-F1
#
_entry.id   AF-A0A965ZTY5-F1
#
_cell.length_a   1.000
_cell.length_b   1.000
_cell.length_c   1.000
_cell.angle_alpha   90.00
_cell.angle_beta   90.00
_cell.angle_gamma   90.00
#
_symmetry.space_group_name_H-M   'P 1'
#
loop_
_entity.id
_entity.type
_entity.pdbx_description
1 polymer ?
#
loop_
_entity_poly.entity_id
_entity_poly.type
_entity_poly.pdbx_seq_one_letter_code
_entity_poly.pdbx_strand_id
1 'polypeptide(L)'
;MSNTPVITVAELATMIANGDKIVVADCRFDPFAPEAGPAAYVQGHIRGAHYLHLDNDLAGPSGETGGGHPVPSPEDFTALMRGIGVDDDSLLVAYDGGGLATASRLWWLARYFGHANVVVLNGGMSAWQAAGHPLDPEPAAAGKGNFTARPDQTMRIDYEDLCDPDKRPLLIDARDPSRYAGTSEP
;
A
#
# COMPACT_ATOMS: atom_id res chain seq x y z
N MET A 1 4.25 20.49 -6.88
CA MET A 1 5.06 19.38 -6.33
C MET A 1 5.40 18.45 -7.48
N SER A 2 6.59 17.84 -7.50
CA SER A 2 6.95 16.91 -8.58
C SER A 2 5.92 15.77 -8.64
N ASN A 3 5.44 15.42 -9.83
CA ASN A 3 4.38 14.43 -10.03
C ASN A 3 4.94 13.00 -9.93
N THR A 4 5.78 12.75 -8.94
CA THR A 4 6.57 11.53 -8.79
C THR A 4 5.84 10.59 -7.82
N PRO A 5 5.64 9.30 -8.16
CA PRO A 5 4.92 8.36 -7.29
C PRO A 5 5.73 7.93 -6.06
N VAL A 6 6.93 8.49 -5.86
CA VAL A 6 7.83 8.15 -4.77
C VAL A 6 8.27 9.41 -4.01
N ILE A 7 8.55 9.21 -2.72
CA ILE A 7 9.15 10.20 -1.82
C ILE A 7 10.48 9.65 -1.30
N THR A 8 11.48 10.51 -1.13
CA THR A 8 12.76 10.13 -0.52
C THR A 8 12.69 10.09 1.00
N VAL A 9 13.61 9.35 1.62
CA VAL A 9 13.77 9.33 3.10
C VAL A 9 13.96 10.73 3.67
N ALA A 10 14.79 11.56 3.03
CA ALA A 10 15.06 12.93 3.49
C ALA A 10 13.83 13.84 3.43
N GLU A 11 13.02 13.73 2.38
CA GLU A 11 11.76 14.48 2.25
C GLU A 11 10.76 14.07 3.33
N LEU A 12 10.54 12.76 3.51
CA LEU A 12 9.62 12.27 4.54
C LEU A 12 10.08 12.67 5.95
N ALA A 13 11.37 12.53 6.26
CA ALA A 13 11.92 12.93 7.55
C ALA A 13 11.74 14.43 7.81
N THR A 14 11.89 15.27 6.77
CA THR A 14 11.65 16.71 6.87
C THR A 14 10.18 17.02 7.17
N MET A 15 9.25 16.35 6.48
CA MET A 15 7.81 16.52 6.72
C MET A 15 7.42 16.15 8.15
N ILE A 16 7.94 15.02 8.65
CA ILE A 16 7.72 14.58 10.04
C ILE A 16 8.29 15.60 11.03
N ALA A 17 9.51 16.10 10.80
CA ALA A 17 10.15 17.08 11.67
C ALA A 17 9.41 18.43 11.72
N ASN A 18 8.79 18.83 10.61
CA ASN A 18 8.00 20.05 10.51
C ASN A 18 6.59 19.92 11.10
N GLY A 19 6.12 18.69 11.37
CA GLY A 19 4.74 18.44 11.77
C GLY A 19 3.75 18.64 10.63
N ASP A 20 4.18 18.39 9.39
CA ASP A 20 3.31 18.48 8.23
C ASP A 20 2.16 17.48 8.34
N LYS A 21 0.99 17.86 7.80
CA LYS A 21 -0.20 17.00 7.81
C LYS A 21 -0.05 15.88 6.76
N ILE A 22 0.56 14.78 7.16
CA ILE A 22 0.73 13.56 6.36
C ILE A 22 0.17 12.36 7.10
N VAL A 23 -0.21 11.31 6.37
CA VAL A 23 -0.54 10.00 6.92
C VAL A 23 0.50 9.01 6.42
N VAL A 24 1.14 8.28 7.32
CA VAL A 24 2.14 7.27 6.98
C VAL A 24 1.54 5.89 7.20
N ALA A 25 1.72 4.97 6.25
CA ALA A 25 1.23 3.60 6.33
C ALA A 25 2.39 2.61 6.23
N ASP A 26 2.50 1.74 7.23
CA ASP A 26 3.40 0.61 7.27
C ASP A 26 2.71 -0.61 6.67
N CYS A 27 3.17 -1.02 5.50
CA CYS A 27 2.65 -2.16 4.74
C CYS A 27 3.62 -3.34 4.75
N ARG A 28 4.55 -3.44 5.73
CA ARG A 28 5.45 -4.60 5.83
C ARG A 28 4.65 -5.89 5.96
N PHE A 29 4.90 -6.84 5.07
CA PHE A 29 4.18 -8.12 5.03
C PHE A 29 5.08 -9.23 4.49
N ASP A 30 4.97 -10.44 5.05
CA ASP A 30 5.63 -11.65 4.57
C ASP A 30 4.55 -12.69 4.22
N PRO A 31 4.42 -13.09 2.94
CA PRO A 31 3.44 -14.10 2.51
C PRO A 31 3.57 -15.46 3.19
N PHE A 32 4.77 -15.80 3.70
CA PHE A 32 5.03 -17.06 4.39
C PHE A 32 4.96 -16.93 5.92
N ALA A 33 4.88 -15.69 6.43
CA ALA A 33 4.72 -15.39 7.85
C ALA A 33 3.87 -14.12 8.05
N PRO A 34 2.54 -14.18 7.88
CA PRO A 34 1.66 -13.00 7.95
C PRO A 34 1.81 -12.16 9.24
N GLU A 35 2.12 -12.83 10.36
CA GLU A 35 2.35 -12.19 11.66
C GLU A 35 3.70 -11.48 11.81
N ALA A 36 4.62 -11.63 10.83
CA ALA A 36 5.92 -10.95 10.86
C ALA A 36 5.79 -9.43 10.68
N GLY A 37 4.84 -8.97 9.86
CA GLY A 37 4.55 -7.55 9.65
C GLY A 37 4.11 -6.83 10.93
N PRO A 38 3.02 -7.29 11.60
CA PRO A 38 2.57 -6.72 12.86
C PRO A 38 3.65 -6.78 13.94
N ALA A 39 4.38 -7.89 14.05
CA ALA A 39 5.46 -8.02 15.02
C ALA A 39 6.59 -7.01 14.77
N ALA A 40 6.97 -6.80 13.50
CA ALA A 40 7.99 -5.83 13.12
C ALA A 40 7.54 -4.38 13.36
N TYR A 41 6.24 -4.08 13.19
CA TYR A 41 5.66 -2.78 13.53
C TYR A 41 5.76 -2.46 15.02
N VAL A 42 5.41 -3.42 15.89
CA VAL A 42 5.52 -3.27 17.35
C VAL A 42 6.97 -3.06 17.80
N GLN A 43 7.93 -3.73 17.15
CA GLN A 43 9.36 -3.54 17.46
C GLN A 43 9.88 -2.16 17.07
N GLY A 44 9.28 -1.52 16.08
CA GLY A 44 9.61 -0.18 15.64
C GLY A 44 9.16 0.11 14.21
N HIS A 45 8.62 1.30 14.02
CA HIS A 45 8.11 1.79 12.75
C HIS A 45 8.48 3.27 12.55
N ILE A 46 8.14 3.85 11.39
CA ILE A 46 8.31 5.29 11.18
C ILE A 46 7.32 6.02 12.07
N ARG A 47 7.76 7.04 12.81
CA ARG A 47 6.92 7.80 13.75
C ARG A 47 5.57 8.20 13.14
N GLY A 48 4.49 7.82 13.83
CA GLY A 48 3.11 8.13 13.42
C GLY A 48 2.57 7.27 12.28
N ALA A 49 3.29 6.24 11.85
CA ALA A 49 2.78 5.31 10.84
C ALA A 49 1.66 4.43 11.41
N HIS A 50 0.68 4.11 10.59
CA HIS A 50 -0.35 3.11 10.86
C HIS A 50 0.01 1.80 10.17
N TYR A 51 -0.03 0.69 10.89
CA TYR A 51 0.14 -0.62 10.28
C TYR A 51 -1.10 -1.03 9.47
N LEU A 52 -0.90 -1.44 8.22
CA LEU A 52 -1.93 -1.99 7.34
C LEU A 52 -1.50 -3.37 6.83
N HIS A 53 -2.25 -4.40 7.22
CA HIS A 53 -2.03 -5.78 6.83
C HIS A 53 -2.50 -6.04 5.39
N LEU A 54 -1.69 -6.73 4.59
CA LEU A 54 -2.04 -7.01 3.19
C LEU A 54 -3.38 -7.78 3.09
N ASP A 55 -3.50 -8.90 3.79
CA ASP A 55 -4.69 -9.77 3.68
C ASP A 55 -5.94 -9.19 4.34
N ASN A 56 -5.80 -8.47 5.46
CA ASN A 56 -6.95 -8.05 6.26
C ASN A 56 -7.44 -6.64 5.90
N ASP A 57 -6.53 -5.76 5.49
CA ASP A 57 -6.84 -4.33 5.27
C ASP A 57 -6.75 -3.97 3.77
N LEU A 58 -5.82 -4.56 3.02
CA LEU A 58 -5.52 -4.20 1.62
C LEU A 58 -6.05 -5.21 0.59
N ALA A 59 -6.98 -6.07 1.02
CA ALA A 59 -7.65 -7.04 0.19
C ALA A 59 -9.13 -7.16 0.57
N GLY A 60 -9.96 -7.48 -0.43
CA GLY A 60 -11.33 -7.95 -0.23
C GLY A 60 -11.36 -9.45 0.10
N PRO A 61 -12.54 -9.99 0.47
CA PRO A 61 -12.68 -11.41 0.77
C PRO A 61 -12.34 -12.27 -0.45
N SER A 62 -11.51 -13.30 -0.24
CA SER A 62 -11.22 -14.31 -1.25
C SER A 62 -12.48 -15.11 -1.58
N GLY A 63 -12.84 -15.16 -2.86
CA GLY A 63 -13.90 -16.03 -3.38
C GLY A 63 -13.38 -17.41 -3.78
N GLU A 64 -14.28 -18.28 -4.26
CA GLU A 64 -13.90 -19.54 -4.94
C GLU A 64 -13.07 -19.29 -6.21
N THR A 65 -13.20 -18.09 -6.78
CA THR A 65 -12.43 -17.56 -7.91
C THR A 65 -11.99 -16.12 -7.59
N GLY A 66 -10.95 -15.60 -8.25
CA GLY A 66 -10.54 -14.18 -8.11
C GLY A 66 -9.13 -13.91 -7.57
N GLY A 67 -8.32 -14.93 -7.33
CA GLY A 67 -6.93 -14.77 -6.89
C GLY A 67 -6.78 -14.44 -5.39
N GLY A 68 -5.54 -14.17 -4.96
CA GLY A 68 -5.19 -14.09 -3.53
C GLY A 68 -5.49 -12.76 -2.82
N HIS A 69 -5.63 -11.65 -3.56
CA HIS A 69 -5.89 -10.32 -2.98
C HIS A 69 -6.91 -9.52 -3.81
N PRO A 70 -8.19 -9.90 -3.79
CA PRO A 70 -9.26 -9.15 -4.46
C PRO A 70 -9.28 -7.68 -4.04
N VAL A 71 -9.86 -6.80 -4.86
CA VAL A 71 -10.05 -5.40 -4.49
C VAL A 71 -11.08 -5.33 -3.35
N PRO A 72 -10.82 -4.61 -2.23
CA PRO A 72 -11.79 -4.44 -1.15
C PRO A 72 -13.02 -3.65 -1.60
N SER A 73 -14.09 -3.65 -0.81
CA SER A 73 -15.27 -2.83 -1.11
C SER A 73 -14.94 -1.33 -0.93
N PRO A 74 -15.64 -0.42 -1.65
CA PRO A 74 -15.52 1.01 -1.40
C PRO A 74 -15.82 1.41 0.05
N GLU A 75 -16.74 0.70 0.70
CA GLU A 75 -17.14 0.91 2.10
C GLU A 75 -16.01 0.55 3.06
N ASP A 76 -15.41 -0.63 2.90
CA ASP A 76 -14.31 -1.11 3.75
C ASP A 76 -13.07 -0.23 3.57
N PHE A 77 -12.71 0.09 2.33
CA PHE A 77 -11.56 0.96 2.08
C PHE A 77 -11.80 2.38 2.61
N THR A 78 -13.03 2.90 2.52
CA THR A 78 -13.38 4.19 3.13
C THR A 78 -13.23 4.16 4.64
N ALA A 79 -13.72 3.10 5.30
CA ALA A 79 -13.59 2.95 6.75
C ALA A 79 -12.12 2.86 7.18
N LEU A 80 -11.31 2.08 6.46
CA LEU A 80 -9.87 1.95 6.68
C LEU A 80 -9.15 3.29 6.59
N MET A 81 -9.29 4.01 5.47
CA MET A 81 -8.62 5.28 5.24
C MET A 81 -9.01 6.33 6.28
N ARG A 82 -10.30 6.42 6.64
CA ARG A 82 -10.75 7.33 7.71
C ARG A 82 -10.20 6.93 9.08
N GLY A 83 -10.12 5.64 9.38
CA GLY A 83 -9.60 5.11 10.64
C GLY A 83 -8.12 5.43 10.88
N ILE A 84 -7.34 5.58 9.81
CA ILE A 84 -5.94 6.03 9.87
C ILE A 84 -5.79 7.55 9.65
N GLY A 85 -6.90 8.30 9.60
CA GLY A 85 -6.87 9.77 9.54
C GLY A 85 -6.66 10.37 8.15
N VAL A 86 -6.89 9.61 7.07
CA VAL A 86 -6.82 10.14 5.70
C VAL A 86 -8.03 11.02 5.43
N ASP A 87 -7.75 12.28 5.10
CA ASP A 87 -8.70 13.19 4.48
C ASP A 87 -8.57 13.15 2.95
N ASP A 88 -9.58 13.65 2.24
CA ASP A 88 -9.58 13.73 0.78
C ASP A 88 -8.34 14.48 0.22
N ASP A 89 -7.75 15.41 0.99
CA ASP A 89 -6.58 16.21 0.65
C ASP A 89 -5.27 15.81 1.33
N SER A 90 -5.30 14.83 2.25
CA SER A 90 -4.11 14.35 2.96
C SER A 90 -3.07 13.80 1.98
N LEU A 91 -1.78 13.93 2.31
CA LEU A 91 -0.73 13.17 1.65
C LEU A 91 -0.61 11.81 2.35
N LEU A 92 -0.88 10.73 1.62
CA LEU A 92 -0.66 9.36 2.08
C LEU A 92 0.73 8.86 1.64
N VAL A 93 1.54 8.41 2.59
CA VAL A 93 2.88 7.86 2.34
C VAL A 93 2.89 6.39 2.73
N ALA A 94 3.00 5.50 1.74
CA ALA A 94 3.09 4.06 1.96
C ALA A 94 4.55 3.61 2.01
N TYR A 95 4.89 2.67 2.89
CA TYR A 95 6.19 1.99 2.84
C TYR A 95 6.06 0.51 3.20
N ASP A 96 7.03 -0.30 2.79
CA ASP A 96 7.19 -1.68 3.24
C ASP A 96 8.67 -1.95 3.60
N GLY A 97 9.10 -3.21 3.62
CA GLY A 97 10.48 -3.58 3.94
C GLY A 97 11.53 -3.05 2.96
N GLY A 98 11.13 -2.57 1.78
CA GLY A 98 12.01 -2.12 0.69
C GLY A 98 11.80 -2.89 -0.63
N GLY A 99 10.99 -3.95 -0.62
CA GLY A 99 10.61 -4.71 -1.82
C GLY A 99 9.54 -4.02 -2.66
N LEU A 100 8.87 -3.00 -2.12
CA LEU A 100 7.85 -2.15 -2.76
C LEU A 100 6.57 -2.89 -3.20
N ALA A 101 6.42 -4.19 -2.96
CA ALA A 101 5.26 -4.95 -3.39
C ALA A 101 3.98 -4.51 -2.66
N THR A 102 3.98 -4.54 -1.33
CA THR A 102 2.78 -4.25 -0.52
C THR A 102 2.52 -2.74 -0.43
N ALA A 103 3.58 -1.91 -0.38
CA ALA A 103 3.42 -0.47 -0.41
C ALA A 103 2.81 0.00 -1.76
N SER A 104 3.22 -0.62 -2.88
CA SER A 104 2.62 -0.33 -4.19
C SER A 104 1.18 -0.79 -4.28
N ARG A 105 0.78 -1.85 -3.56
CA ARG A 105 -0.62 -2.27 -3.46
C ARG A 105 -1.49 -1.19 -2.82
N LEU A 106 -1.08 -0.62 -1.68
CA LEU A 106 -1.80 0.51 -1.07
C LEU A 106 -1.83 1.72 -2.01
N TRP A 107 -0.70 2.06 -2.63
CA TRP A 107 -0.63 3.16 -3.60
C TRP A 107 -1.63 2.97 -4.75
N TRP A 108 -1.72 1.76 -5.31
CA TRP A 108 -2.66 1.46 -6.38
C TRP A 108 -4.11 1.53 -5.89
N LEU A 109 -4.42 0.97 -4.71
CA LEU A 109 -5.77 1.01 -4.12
C LEU A 109 -6.24 2.44 -3.87
N ALA A 110 -5.40 3.27 -3.26
CA ALA A 110 -5.72 4.67 -3.00
C ALA A 110 -6.09 5.40 -4.30
N ARG A 111 -5.32 5.20 -5.37
CA ARG A 111 -5.60 5.78 -6.68
C ARG A 111 -6.85 5.20 -7.35
N TYR A 112 -7.03 3.87 -7.28
CA TYR A 112 -8.25 3.21 -7.76
C TYR A 112 -9.48 3.79 -7.07
N PHE A 113 -9.41 4.11 -5.78
CA PHE A 113 -10.48 4.76 -5.03
C PHE A 113 -10.45 6.29 -5.09
N GLY A 114 -9.74 6.89 -6.06
CA GLY A 114 -9.82 8.31 -6.38
C GLY A 114 -8.93 9.23 -5.55
N HIS A 115 -8.03 8.70 -4.74
CA HIS A 115 -7.07 9.48 -3.95
C HIS A 115 -5.68 9.46 -4.61
N ALA A 116 -5.43 10.50 -5.39
CA ALA A 116 -4.20 10.64 -6.17
C ALA A 116 -2.99 11.14 -5.34
N ASN A 117 -3.23 11.74 -4.16
CA ASN A 117 -2.20 12.30 -3.29
C ASN A 117 -1.52 11.22 -2.43
N VAL A 118 -0.97 10.23 -3.11
CA VAL A 118 -0.33 9.06 -2.50
C VAL A 118 1.03 8.80 -3.13
N VAL A 119 2.03 8.53 -2.29
CA VAL A 119 3.42 8.25 -2.68
C VAL A 119 3.97 7.05 -1.92
N VAL A 120 4.97 6.40 -2.49
CA VAL A 120 5.70 5.29 -1.85
C VAL A 120 7.07 5.77 -1.37
N LEU A 121 7.46 5.42 -0.14
CA LEU A 121 8.80 5.69 0.38
C LEU A 121 9.85 4.87 -0.40
N ASN A 122 10.71 5.57 -1.12
CA ASN A 122 11.77 4.93 -1.90
C ASN A 122 12.76 4.18 -1.00
N GLY A 123 12.88 2.87 -1.21
CA GLY A 123 13.72 1.97 -0.41
C GLY A 123 13.12 1.51 0.92
N GLY A 124 11.90 1.98 1.26
CA GLY A 124 11.13 1.52 2.42
C GLY A 124 11.85 1.65 3.76
N MET A 125 11.47 0.77 4.71
CA MET A 125 12.05 0.70 6.05
C MET A 125 13.57 0.45 6.02
N SER A 126 14.06 -0.36 5.07
CA SER A 126 15.50 -0.63 4.92
C SER A 126 16.29 0.65 4.66
N ALA A 127 15.82 1.52 3.76
CA ALA A 127 16.48 2.80 3.49
C ALA A 127 16.34 3.80 4.65
N TRP A 128 15.19 3.81 5.34
CA TRP A 128 14.99 4.63 6.53
C TRP A 128 16.01 4.31 7.64
N GLN A 129 16.21 3.02 7.92
CA GLN A 129 17.19 2.56 8.90
C GLN A 129 18.63 2.81 8.45
N ALA A 130 18.94 2.57 7.17
CA ALA A 130 20.28 2.82 6.62
C ALA A 130 20.68 4.31 6.68
N ALA A 131 19.70 5.22 6.61
CA ALA A 131 19.90 6.65 6.80
C ALA A 131 20.04 7.08 8.27
N GLY A 132 19.90 6.15 9.24
CA GLY A 132 20.08 6.42 10.67
C GLY A 132 18.90 7.16 11.32
N HIS A 133 17.73 7.18 10.68
CA HIS A 133 16.55 7.79 11.28
C HIS A 133 15.96 6.91 12.40
N PRO A 134 15.36 7.53 13.44
CA PRO A 134 14.82 6.78 14.56
C PRO A 134 13.60 5.95 14.17
N LEU A 135 13.37 4.88 14.91
CA LEU A 135 12.11 4.14 14.91
C LEU A 135 11.30 4.52 16.15
N ASP A 136 9.99 4.52 16.00
CA ASP A 136 9.03 4.73 17.06
C ASP A 136 8.32 3.41 17.35
N PRO A 137 8.31 2.91 18.60
CA PRO A 137 7.50 1.75 18.97
C PRO A 137 6.07 2.14 19.38
N GLU A 138 5.79 3.43 19.59
CA GLU A 138 4.48 3.88 20.04
C GLU A 138 3.46 3.82 18.89
N PRO A 139 2.34 3.09 19.06
CA PRO A 139 1.35 2.97 17.99
C PRO A 139 0.74 4.34 17.67
N ALA A 140 0.53 4.61 16.39
CA ALA A 140 -0.19 5.80 15.97
C ALA A 140 -1.60 5.85 16.60
N ALA A 141 -1.99 7.04 17.07
CA ALA A 141 -3.34 7.26 17.60
C ALA A 141 -4.37 7.10 16.48
N ALA A 142 -5.53 6.51 16.80
CA ALA A 142 -6.62 6.38 15.83
C ALA A 142 -6.99 7.72 15.19
N GLY A 143 -7.12 7.73 13.87
CA GLY A 143 -7.47 8.90 13.09
C GLY A 143 -8.99 9.08 12.95
N LYS A 144 -9.39 10.25 12.48
CA LYS A 144 -10.78 10.58 12.10
C LYS A 144 -10.78 11.36 10.80
N GLY A 145 -10.43 10.68 9.71
CA GLY A 145 -10.38 11.26 8.38
C GLY A 145 -11.77 11.44 7.75
N ASN A 146 -11.82 12.18 6.64
CA ASN A 146 -13.03 12.42 5.86
C ASN A 146 -13.05 11.76 4.47
N PHE A 147 -12.02 10.95 4.14
CA PHE A 147 -11.85 10.27 2.85
C PHE A 147 -13.16 9.69 2.28
N THR A 148 -13.37 9.82 0.97
CA THR A 148 -14.50 9.21 0.26
C THR A 148 -14.02 8.42 -0.96
N ALA A 149 -14.26 7.10 -0.97
CA ALA A 149 -13.90 6.25 -2.11
C ALA A 149 -14.66 6.64 -3.39
N ARG A 150 -13.91 6.77 -4.49
CA ARG A 150 -14.41 7.02 -5.85
C ARG A 150 -13.76 6.02 -6.82
N PRO A 151 -14.28 4.79 -6.92
CA PRO A 151 -13.68 3.74 -7.74
C PRO A 151 -13.55 4.14 -9.22
N ASP A 152 -12.36 4.03 -9.80
CA ASP A 152 -12.09 4.16 -11.23
C ASP A 152 -12.01 2.78 -11.88
N GLN A 153 -13.10 2.36 -12.52
CA GLN A 153 -13.19 1.06 -13.18
C GLN A 153 -12.20 0.90 -14.35
N THR A 154 -11.61 1.99 -14.87
CA THR A 154 -10.61 1.91 -15.95
C THR A 154 -9.23 1.44 -15.47
N MET A 155 -9.00 1.42 -14.15
CA MET A 155 -7.72 0.99 -13.54
C MET A 155 -7.65 -0.52 -13.27
N ARG A 156 -8.72 -1.27 -13.54
CA ARG A 156 -8.76 -2.73 -13.40
C ARG A 156 -9.30 -3.37 -14.67
N ILE A 157 -8.97 -4.63 -14.87
CA ILE A 157 -9.52 -5.47 -15.93
C ILE A 157 -10.11 -6.72 -15.30
N ASP A 158 -11.35 -7.04 -15.66
CA ASP A 158 -12.02 -8.25 -15.19
C ASP A 158 -11.67 -9.44 -16.11
N TYR A 159 -11.82 -10.66 -15.60
CA TYR A 159 -11.43 -11.89 -16.29
C TYR A 159 -12.12 -12.04 -17.66
N GLU A 160 -13.40 -11.69 -17.73
CA GLU A 160 -14.21 -11.79 -18.94
C GLU A 160 -13.68 -10.87 -20.05
N ASP A 161 -13.30 -9.63 -19.70
CA ASP A 161 -12.71 -8.68 -20.65
C ASP A 161 -11.30 -9.10 -21.08
N LEU A 162 -10.54 -9.77 -20.20
CA LEU A 162 -9.24 -10.35 -20.53
C LEU A 162 -9.35 -11.53 -21.52
N CYS A 163 -10.44 -12.28 -21.46
CA CYS A 163 -10.73 -13.40 -22.36
C CYS A 163 -11.23 -12.96 -23.74
N ASP A 164 -11.70 -11.71 -23.87
CA ASP A 164 -12.14 -11.13 -25.13
C ASP A 164 -10.92 -10.67 -25.97
N PRO A 165 -10.64 -11.30 -27.14
CA PRO A 165 -9.48 -10.97 -27.96
C PRO A 165 -9.54 -9.55 -28.54
N ASP A 166 -10.72 -8.94 -28.66
CA ASP A 166 -10.88 -7.58 -29.18
C ASP A 166 -10.63 -6.52 -28.09
N LYS A 167 -10.64 -6.92 -26.81
CA LYS A 167 -10.38 -6.05 -25.64
C LYS A 167 -9.05 -6.33 -24.96
N ARG A 168 -8.40 -7.45 -25.25
CA ARG A 168 -7.17 -7.89 -24.57
C ARG A 168 -6.03 -6.88 -24.77
N PRO A 169 -5.53 -6.23 -23.70
CA PRO A 169 -4.39 -5.32 -23.81
C PRO A 169 -3.07 -6.09 -23.89
N LEU A 170 -1.96 -5.36 -24.04
CA LEU A 170 -0.64 -5.92 -23.73
C LEU A 170 -0.61 -6.36 -22.26
N LEU A 171 -0.31 -7.63 -22.02
CA LEU A 171 -0.22 -8.20 -20.67
C LEU A 171 1.24 -8.26 -20.23
N ILE A 172 1.51 -7.74 -19.05
CA ILE A 172 2.80 -7.80 -18.39
C ILE A 172 2.60 -8.57 -17.08
N ASP A 173 3.30 -9.68 -16.94
CA ASP A 173 3.31 -10.49 -15.71
C ASP A 173 4.54 -10.10 -14.87
N ALA A 174 4.30 -9.68 -13.63
CA ALA A 174 5.34 -9.24 -12.71
C ALA A 174 5.92 -10.38 -11.86
N ARG A 175 5.48 -11.63 -12.07
CA ARG A 175 6.03 -12.81 -11.37
C ARG A 175 7.47 -13.08 -11.81
N ASP A 176 8.18 -13.80 -10.96
CA ASP A 176 9.50 -14.34 -11.28
C ASP A 176 9.46 -15.12 -12.62
N PRO A 177 10.48 -14.99 -13.48
CA PRO A 177 10.52 -15.67 -14.77
C PRO A 177 10.30 -17.19 -14.70
N SER A 178 10.77 -17.86 -13.65
CA SER A 178 10.58 -19.31 -13.47
C SER A 178 9.12 -19.68 -13.20
N ARG A 179 8.41 -18.85 -12.43
CA ARG A 179 6.97 -18.98 -12.16
C ARG A 179 6.14 -18.65 -13.39
N TYR A 180 6.49 -17.58 -14.10
CA TYR A 180 5.86 -17.25 -15.38
C TYR A 180 6.00 -18.40 -16.39
N ALA A 181 7.19 -19.01 -16.46
CA ALA A 181 7.46 -20.15 -17.34
C ALA A 181 6.85 -21.48 -16.86
N GLY A 182 6.24 -21.54 -15.67
CA GLY A 182 5.68 -22.76 -15.10
C GLY A 182 6.72 -23.81 -14.69
N THR A 183 7.95 -23.39 -14.41
CA THR A 183 9.07 -24.29 -14.04
C THR A 183 9.25 -24.45 -12.53
N SER A 184 8.64 -23.58 -11.73
CA SER A 184 8.58 -23.64 -10.27
C SER A 184 7.30 -22.95 -9.80
N GLU A 185 6.63 -23.53 -8.80
CA GLU A 185 5.66 -22.85 -7.95
C GLU A 185 6.07 -23.12 -6.48
N PRO A 186 5.81 -22.18 -5.55
CA PRO A 186 5.95 -22.43 -4.12
C PRO A 186 4.94 -23.45 -3.59
#